data_AF-A0A0B8NQL3-F1
#
_entry.id   AF-A0A0B8NQL3-F1
#
_cell.length_a   1.000
_cell.length_b   1.000
_cell.length_c   1.000
_cell.angle_alpha   90.00
_cell.angle_beta   90.00
_cell.angle_gamma   90.00
#
_symmetry.space_group_name_H-M   'P 1'
#
loop_
_entity.id
_entity.type
_entity.pdbx_description
1 polymer ?
#
loop_
_entity_poly.entity_id
_entity_poly.type
_entity_poly.pdbx_seq_one_letter_code
_entity_poly.pdbx_strand_id
1 'polypeptide(L)'
;MEALALEHKPKMIIGGFSAYSQVCDWARMREIADKVGAYFFVDMAHVAGLIAAGVYPNPVPHAHVVTTTTHKTLAGPRGGLILLAKAKTFTRS
;
A
#
# COMPACT_ATOMS: atom_id res chain seq x y z
N MET A 1 -2.32 14.95 -5.50
CA MET A 1 -1.96 13.59 -5.98
C MET A 1 -2.69 13.24 -7.27
N GLU A 2 -4.02 13.33 -7.31
CA GLU A 2 -4.82 12.94 -8.48
C GLU A 2 -4.47 13.72 -9.77
N ALA A 3 -4.34 15.05 -9.70
CA ALA A 3 -3.97 15.87 -10.86
C ALA A 3 -2.62 15.45 -11.48
N LEU A 4 -1.60 15.24 -10.64
CA LEU A 4 -0.27 14.79 -11.08
C LEU A 4 -0.28 13.37 -11.63
N ALA A 5 -1.11 12.49 -11.09
CA ALA A 5 -1.25 11.12 -11.59
C ALA A 5 -1.89 11.10 -12.98
N LEU A 6 -2.90 11.95 -13.23
CA LEU A 6 -3.55 12.09 -14.53
C LEU A 6 -2.61 12.70 -15.59
N GLU A 7 -1.78 13.65 -15.18
CA GLU A 7 -0.79 14.30 -16.04
C GLU A 7 0.35 13.37 -16.43
N HIS A 8 0.98 12.71 -15.44
CA HIS A 8 2.19 11.92 -15.67
C HIS A 8 1.94 10.43 -15.96
N LYS A 9 0.71 9.95 -15.76
CA LYS A 9 0.29 8.55 -15.99
C LYS A 9 1.34 7.53 -15.48
N PRO A 10 1.68 7.58 -14.18
CA PRO A 10 2.72 6.73 -13.64
C PRO A 10 2.34 5.26 -13.78
N LYS A 11 3.32 4.38 -14.01
CA LYS A 11 3.07 2.92 -14.05
C LYS A 11 2.81 2.33 -12.65
N MET A 12 3.20 3.04 -11.60
CA MET A 12 3.08 2.60 -10.20
C MET A 12 2.88 3.80 -9.27
N ILE A 13 2.02 3.62 -8.27
CA ILE A 13 1.76 4.54 -7.16
C ILE A 13 2.15 3.83 -5.86
N ILE A 14 2.94 4.52 -5.03
CA ILE A 14 3.39 4.00 -3.74
C ILE A 14 2.62 4.70 -2.61
N GLY A 15 1.94 3.92 -1.75
CA GLY A 15 1.16 4.38 -0.61
C GLY A 15 1.75 3.92 0.74
N GLY A 16 2.98 4.34 1.03
CA GLY A 16 3.69 4.03 2.28
C GLY A 16 4.34 5.26 2.89
N PHE A 17 4.62 5.23 4.18
CA PHE A 17 5.18 6.36 4.91
C PHE A 17 6.13 5.93 6.03
N SER A 18 7.20 6.72 6.22
CA SER A 18 8.19 6.50 7.27
C SER A 18 7.96 7.39 8.52
N ALA A 19 7.33 8.55 8.37
CA ALA A 19 7.13 9.52 9.46
C ALA A 19 5.81 10.28 9.30
N TYR A 20 4.71 9.55 9.06
CA TYR A 20 3.38 10.13 8.91
C TYR A 20 2.48 9.61 10.02
N SER A 21 2.00 10.54 10.85
CA SER A 21 1.20 10.24 12.05
C SER A 21 -0.30 10.13 11.77
N GLN A 22 -0.74 10.47 10.55
CA GLN A 22 -2.15 10.48 10.18
C GLN A 22 -2.56 9.13 9.58
N VAL A 23 -3.87 8.87 9.56
CA VAL A 23 -4.45 7.70 8.90
C VAL A 23 -4.33 7.87 7.38
N CYS A 24 -3.66 6.93 6.73
CA CYS A 24 -3.49 6.97 5.29
C CYS A 24 -4.73 6.43 4.58
N ASP A 25 -5.32 7.23 3.69
CA ASP A 25 -6.49 6.81 2.89
C ASP A 25 -6.04 5.99 1.66
N TRP A 26 -5.81 4.69 1.89
CA TRP A 26 -5.44 3.77 0.82
C TRP A 26 -6.58 3.48 -0.15
N ALA A 27 -7.84 3.69 0.25
CA ALA A 27 -8.98 3.55 -0.65
C ALA A 27 -8.94 4.65 -1.72
N ARG A 28 -8.73 5.90 -1.31
CA ARG A 28 -8.60 7.01 -2.25
C ARG A 28 -7.38 6.86 -3.17
N MET A 29 -6.25 6.41 -2.63
CA MET A 29 -5.06 6.16 -3.46
C MET A 29 -5.28 5.03 -4.46
N ARG A 30 -6.03 4.00 -4.08
CA ARG A 30 -6.42 2.91 -4.97
C ARG A 30 -7.30 3.41 -6.12
N GLU A 31 -8.31 4.24 -5.84
CA GLU A 31 -9.14 4.85 -6.90
C GLU A 31 -8.30 5.64 -7.90
N ILE A 32 -7.32 6.42 -7.43
CA ILE A 32 -6.44 7.19 -8.30
C ILE A 32 -5.57 6.24 -9.15
N ALA A 33 -5.04 5.16 -8.56
CA ALA A 33 -4.26 4.17 -9.29
C ALA A 33 -5.08 3.49 -10.39
N ASP A 34 -6.32 3.08 -10.09
CA ASP A 34 -7.22 2.47 -11.07
C ASP A 34 -7.58 3.47 -12.19
N LYS A 35 -7.82 4.75 -11.87
CA LYS A 35 -8.10 5.80 -12.86
C LYS A 35 -7.00 5.99 -13.89
N VAL A 36 -5.73 5.81 -13.49
CA VAL A 36 -4.57 5.99 -14.38
C VAL A 36 -3.99 4.67 -14.90
N GLY A 37 -4.58 3.52 -14.50
CA GLY A 37 -4.08 2.19 -14.85
C GLY A 37 -2.73 1.83 -14.21
N ALA A 38 -2.41 2.39 -13.04
CA ALA A 38 -1.17 2.17 -12.31
C ALA A 38 -1.25 0.98 -11.34
N TYR A 39 -0.11 0.34 -11.09
CA TYR A 39 0.03 -0.57 -9.95
C TYR A 39 0.00 0.21 -8.63
N PHE A 40 -0.72 -0.31 -7.64
CA PHE A 40 -0.77 0.28 -6.29
C PHE A 40 0.03 -0.57 -5.31
N PHE A 41 1.14 -0.02 -4.82
CA PHE A 41 2.09 -0.65 -3.93
C PHE A 41 2.07 0.05 -2.57
N VAL A 42 1.97 -0.68 -1.46
CA VAL A 42 1.94 -0.10 -0.10
C VAL A 42 3.10 -0.65 0.71
N ASP A 43 3.91 0.25 1.30
CA ASP A 43 4.89 -0.12 2.33
C ASP A 43 4.33 0.22 3.71
N MET A 44 4.03 -0.80 4.51
CA MET A 44 3.45 -0.69 5.84
C MET A 44 4.45 -0.94 6.98
N ALA A 45 5.77 -0.91 6.69
CA ALA A 45 6.82 -1.23 7.66
C ALA A 45 6.67 -0.57 9.04
N HIS A 46 6.16 0.66 9.12
CA HIS A 46 6.03 1.40 10.38
C HIS A 46 4.74 1.08 11.13
N VAL A 47 3.65 0.77 10.41
CA VAL A 47 2.33 0.51 10.99
C VAL A 47 1.98 -0.98 11.07
N ALA A 48 2.91 -1.85 10.69
CA ALA A 48 2.72 -3.30 10.66
C ALA A 48 2.18 -3.89 11.96
N GLY A 49 2.73 -3.48 13.11
CA GLY A 49 2.25 -3.92 14.43
C GLY A 49 0.86 -3.39 14.78
N LEU A 50 0.53 -2.16 14.37
CA LEU A 50 -0.79 -1.56 14.61
C LEU A 50 -1.88 -2.20 13.74
N ILE A 51 -1.54 -2.56 12.50
CA ILE A 51 -2.41 -3.32 11.59
C ILE A 51 -2.61 -4.73 12.14
N ALA A 52 -1.55 -5.39 12.61
CA ALA A 52 -1.63 -6.72 13.21
C ALA A 52 -2.47 -6.73 14.51
N ALA A 53 -2.42 -5.64 15.29
CA ALA A 53 -3.25 -5.43 16.47
C ALA A 53 -4.70 -4.98 16.16
N GLY A 54 -5.04 -4.74 14.89
CA GLY A 54 -6.38 -4.34 14.46
C GLY A 54 -6.79 -2.90 14.78
N VAL A 55 -5.85 -2.05 15.22
CA VAL A 55 -6.11 -0.66 15.64
C VAL A 55 -5.81 0.37 14.55
N TYR A 56 -5.32 -0.07 13.39
CA TYR A 56 -5.05 0.76 12.21
C TYR A 56 -5.67 0.11 10.98
N PRO A 57 -6.20 0.90 10.02
CA PRO A 57 -6.83 0.33 8.83
C PRO A 57 -5.89 -0.61 8.07
N ASN A 58 -6.48 -1.63 7.44
CA ASN A 58 -5.72 -2.64 6.73
C ASN A 58 -5.53 -2.22 5.26
N PRO A 59 -4.29 -2.11 4.74
CA PRO A 59 -4.04 -1.76 3.35
C PRO A 59 -4.26 -2.93 2.37
N VAL A 60 -4.30 -4.17 2.86
CA VAL A 60 -4.39 -5.40 2.04
C VAL A 60 -5.60 -5.44 1.09
N PRO A 61 -6.81 -4.98 1.46
CA PRO A 61 -7.96 -4.98 0.53
C PRO A 61 -7.82 -3.99 -0.64
N HIS A 62 -6.95 -2.99 -0.51
CA HIS A 62 -6.83 -1.88 -1.45
C HIS A 62 -5.56 -2.00 -2.31
N ALA A 63 -4.46 -2.44 -1.72
CA ALA A 63 -3.16 -2.57 -2.36
C ALA A 63 -3.06 -3.82 -3.27
N HIS A 64 -2.35 -3.68 -4.37
CA HIS A 64 -1.97 -4.82 -5.22
C HIS A 64 -0.80 -5.60 -4.61
N VAL A 65 0.17 -4.84 -4.08
CA VAL A 65 1.34 -5.37 -3.40
C VAL A 65 1.49 -4.63 -2.08
N VAL A 66 1.71 -5.36 -1.00
CA VAL A 66 2.02 -4.80 0.32
C VAL A 66 3.36 -5.32 0.78
N THR A 67 4.29 -4.44 1.15
CA THR A 67 5.55 -4.81 1.80
C THR A 67 5.57 -4.36 3.25
N THR A 68 6.26 -5.13 4.09
CA THR A 68 6.51 -4.74 5.47
C THR A 68 7.84 -5.27 5.96
N THR A 69 8.46 -4.56 6.91
CA THR A 69 9.61 -5.06 7.67
C THR A 69 9.14 -5.82 8.90
N THR A 70 9.71 -6.99 9.18
CA THR A 70 9.33 -7.82 10.33
C THR A 70 9.92 -7.35 11.66
N HIS A 71 10.90 -6.44 11.65
CA HIS A 71 11.73 -6.09 12.82
C HIS A 71 11.44 -4.71 13.43
N LYS A 72 10.41 -4.01 12.94
CA LYS A 72 9.94 -2.73 13.52
C LYS A 72 8.82 -3.03 14.50
N THR A 73 7.62 -2.49 14.28
CA THR A 73 6.46 -2.67 15.17
C THR A 73 5.93 -4.11 15.20
N LEU A 74 6.38 -4.98 14.30
CA LEU A 74 6.06 -6.42 14.29
C LEU A 74 6.98 -7.26 15.21
N ALA A 75 8.02 -6.66 15.82
CA ALA A 75 8.90 -7.26 16.84
C ALA A 75 9.52 -8.63 16.51
N GLY A 76 9.68 -8.95 15.22
CA GLY A 76 10.33 -10.17 14.74
C GLY A 76 11.81 -9.99 14.39
N PRO A 77 12.49 -11.05 13.89
CA PRO A 77 13.86 -10.98 13.42
C PRO A 77 13.99 -10.02 12.21
N ARG A 78 15.20 -9.50 11.94
CA ARG A 78 15.49 -8.63 10.78
C ARG A 78 15.14 -9.34 9.47
N GLY A 79 14.01 -8.97 8.88
CA GLY A 79 13.52 -9.46 7.61
C GLY A 79 12.46 -8.53 6.99
N GLY A 80 11.98 -8.93 5.81
CA GLY A 80 10.90 -8.26 5.09
C GLY A 80 9.91 -9.28 4.54
N LEU A 81 8.63 -8.91 4.50
CA LEU A 81 7.56 -9.70 3.90
C LEU A 81 7.02 -8.94 2.69
N ILE A 82 6.80 -9.66 1.60
CA ILE A 82 6.08 -9.18 0.42
C ILE A 82 4.77 -9.96 0.35
N LEU A 83 3.66 -9.27 0.58
CA LEU A 83 2.31 -9.80 0.49
C LEU A 83 1.72 -9.36 -0.85
N LEU A 84 1.25 -10.32 -1.64
CA LEU A 84 0.51 -10.08 -2.86
C LEU A 84 -0.97 -10.27 -2.55
N ALA A 85 -1.80 -9.27 -2.85
CA ALA A 85 -3.24 -9.45 -2.79
C ALA A 85 -3.64 -10.49 -3.84
N LYS A 86 -4.46 -11.48 -3.45
CA LYS A 86 -4.92 -12.56 -4.34
C LYS A 86 -5.52 -11.95 -5.61
N ALA A 87 -5.02 -12.39 -6.76
CA ALA A 87 -5.22 -11.79 -8.07
C ALA A 87 -6.69 -11.45 -8.37
N LYS A 88 -7.03 -10.15 -8.39
CA LYS A 88 -8.05 -9.67 -9.33
C LYS A 88 -7.34 -9.59 -10.69
N THR A 89 -7.69 -10.52 -11.57
CA THR A 89 -7.20 -10.60 -12.95
C THR A 89 -7.22 -9.21 -13.59
N PHE A 90 -6.04 -8.69 -13.90
CA PHE A 90 -5.87 -7.43 -14.63
C PHE A 90 -6.16 -7.75 -16.10
N THR A 91 -7.42 -7.80 -16.49
CA THR A 91 -7.81 -7.85 -17.90
C THR A 91 -7.44 -6.52 -18.54
N ARG A 92 -6.28 -6.46 -19.19
CA ARG A 92 -6.01 -5.46 -20.22
C ARG A 92 -6.87 -5.84 -21.42
N SER A 93 -8.01 -5.17 -21.57
CA SER A 93 -8.74 -5.08 -22.84
C SER A 93 -8.00 -4.15 -23.79
#